data_AF-A0A5C8S1C1-F1
#
_entry.id   AF-A0A5C8S1C1-F1
#
_cell.length_a   1.000
_cell.length_b   1.000
_cell.length_c   1.000
_cell.angle_alpha   90.00
_cell.angle_beta   90.00
_cell.angle_gamma   90.00
#
_symmetry.space_group_name_H-M   'P 1'
#
loop_
_entity.id
_entity.type
_entity.pdbx_description
1 polymer ?
#
loop_
_entity_poly.entity_id
_entity_poly.type
_entity_poly.pdbx_seq_one_letter_code
_entity_poly.pdbx_strand_id
1 'polypeptide(L)'
;MIDFQTVGDLCSSRHIAEDEVDAAVAAYLADPLPPIFVFRQGYRLNLMKAVRNHQGARVFMEREDVGIALKRPFVRAAILQARPKG
;
A
#
# COMPACT_ATOMS: atom_id res chain seq x y z
N MET A 1 7.86 -9.79 21.87
CA MET A 1 7.47 -10.03 20.46
C MET A 1 7.69 -8.72 19.73
N ILE A 2 8.48 -8.71 18.66
CA ILE A 2 8.56 -7.54 17.78
C ILE A 2 7.44 -7.75 16.77
N ASP A 3 6.26 -7.24 17.10
CA ASP A 3 5.11 -7.28 16.22
C ASP A 3 5.47 -6.55 14.94
N PHE A 4 5.50 -7.29 13.82
CA PHE A 4 5.65 -6.71 12.50
C PHE A 4 4.40 -5.88 12.19
N GLN A 5 4.35 -4.64 12.70
CA GLN A 5 3.22 -3.74 12.52
C GLN A 5 2.98 -3.51 11.04
N THR A 6 1.76 -3.83 10.59
CA THR A 6 1.30 -3.48 9.26
C THR A 6 1.05 -1.97 9.17
N VAL A 7 0.92 -1.42 7.95
CA VAL A 7 0.51 -0.02 7.79
C VAL A 7 -0.83 0.25 8.49
N GLY A 8 -1.74 -0.72 8.49
CA GLY A 8 -3.01 -0.64 9.23
C GLY A 8 -2.82 -0.55 10.74
N ASP A 9 -1.87 -1.30 11.30
CA ASP A 9 -1.52 -1.21 12.73
C ASP A 9 -0.88 0.14 13.05
N LEU A 10 0.04 0.61 12.21
CA LEU A 10 0.66 1.93 12.35
C LEU A 10 -0.37 3.06 12.23
N CYS A 11 -1.36 2.91 11.36
CA CYS A 11 -2.46 3.86 11.22
C CYS A 11 -3.35 3.85 12.48
N SER A 12 -3.66 2.67 13.01
CA SER A 12 -4.44 2.50 14.25
C SER A 12 -3.72 3.08 15.46
N SER A 13 -2.39 2.95 15.50
CA SER A 13 -1.52 3.56 16.52
C SER A 13 -1.18 5.04 16.24
N ARG A 14 -1.79 5.66 15.22
CA ARG A 14 -1.55 7.06 14.80
C ARG A 14 -0.10 7.38 14.44
N HIS A 15 0.70 6.38 14.07
CA HIS A 15 2.04 6.54 13.53
C HIS A 15 2.03 6.93 12.05
N ILE A 16 1.00 6.53 11.29
CA ILE A 16 0.79 6.91 9.89
C ILE A 16 -0.61 7.53 9.78
N ALA A 17 -0.77 8.65 9.08
CA ALA A 17 -2.08 9.22 8.84
C ALA A 17 -2.81 8.53 7.69
N GLU A 18 -4.14 8.45 7.75
CA GLU A 18 -4.94 7.91 6.63
C GLU A 18 -4.70 8.68 5.32
N ASP A 19 -4.49 9.99 5.39
CA ASP A 19 -4.13 10.82 4.25
C ASP A 19 -2.84 10.36 3.55
N GLU A 20 -1.86 9.85 4.31
CA GLU A 20 -0.63 9.33 3.72
C GLU A 20 -0.86 7.98 3.04
N VAL A 21 -1.77 7.16 3.56
CA VAL A 21 -2.19 5.92 2.93
C VAL A 21 -2.90 6.23 1.61
N ASP A 22 -3.82 7.20 1.59
CA ASP A 22 -4.47 7.64 0.36
C ASP A 22 -3.48 8.25 -0.64
N ALA A 23 -2.48 9.01 -0.19
CA ALA A 23 -1.39 9.51 -1.03
C ALA A 23 -0.57 8.35 -1.64
N ALA A 24 -0.25 7.32 -0.86
CA ALA A 24 0.44 6.14 -1.36
C ALA A 24 -0.40 5.38 -2.41
N VAL A 25 -1.70 5.22 -2.17
CA VAL A 25 -2.63 4.62 -3.14
C VAL A 25 -2.67 5.43 -4.43
N ALA A 26 -2.82 6.76 -4.34
CA ALA A 26 -2.85 7.65 -5.49
C ALA A 26 -1.54 7.59 -6.28
N ALA A 27 -0.38 7.59 -5.60
CA ALA A 27 0.93 7.46 -6.23
C ALA A 27 1.06 6.14 -7.00
N TYR A 28 0.62 5.01 -6.42
CA TYR A 28 0.64 3.71 -7.09
C TYR A 28 -0.29 3.65 -8.32
N LEU A 29 -1.46 4.28 -8.24
CA LEU A 29 -2.40 4.35 -9.37
C LEU A 29 -1.93 5.29 -10.48
N ALA A 30 -1.19 6.35 -10.14
CA ALA A 30 -0.60 7.28 -11.09
C ALA A 30 0.61 6.68 -11.81
N ASP A 31 1.51 6.03 -11.07
CA ASP A 31 2.67 5.32 -11.62
C ASP A 31 3.02 4.06 -10.80
N PRO A 32 2.86 2.86 -11.37
CA PRO A 32 3.20 1.62 -10.69
C PRO A 32 4.73 1.32 -10.63
N LEU A 33 5.60 2.14 -11.24
CA LEU A 33 7.07 1.96 -11.24
C LEU A 33 7.83 3.22 -10.76
N PRO A 34 8.87 3.15 -9.90
CA PRO A 34 9.22 2.19 -8.86
C PRO A 34 8.86 2.78 -7.47
N PRO A 35 7.69 2.48 -6.88
CA PRO A 35 7.15 3.27 -5.78
C PRO A 35 7.64 2.72 -4.43
N ILE A 36 8.90 3.02 -4.09
CA ILE A 36 9.24 3.10 -2.67
C ILE A 36 8.61 4.40 -2.17
N PHE A 37 7.47 4.27 -1.52
CA PHE A 37 6.82 5.39 -0.86
C PHE A 37 7.42 5.55 0.53
N VAL A 38 7.84 6.79 0.84
CA VAL A 38 8.37 7.14 2.16
C VAL A 38 7.29 7.91 2.89
N PHE A 39 6.77 7.32 3.97
CA PHE A 39 5.87 8.01 4.88
C PHE A 39 6.65 9.08 5.66
N ARG A 40 5.94 10.12 6.11
CA ARG A 40 6.51 11.27 6.85
C ARG A 40 7.30 10.85 8.08
N GLN A 41 6.91 9.75 8.72
CA GLN A 41 7.58 9.20 9.90
C GLN A 41 8.83 8.37 9.56
N GLY A 42 9.28 8.38 8.30
CA GLY A 42 10.49 7.70 7.84
C GLY A 42 10.27 6.26 7.42
N TYR A 43 9.06 5.71 7.59
CA TYR A 43 8.72 4.36 7.15
C TYR A 43 8.78 4.25 5.63
N ARG A 44 9.46 3.22 5.13
CA ARG A 44 9.57 2.97 3.69
C ARG A 44 8.72 1.77 3.31
N LEU A 45 7.84 1.96 2.34
CA LEU A 45 6.98 0.92 1.83
C LEU A 45 7.16 0.76 0.33
N ASN A 46 7.47 -0.45 -0.09
CA ASN A 46 7.46 -0.80 -1.50
C ASN A 46 6.02 -1.15 -1.89
N LEU A 47 5.33 -0.21 -2.55
CA LEU A 47 3.92 -0.37 -2.91
C LEU A 47 3.74 -1.51 -3.92
N MET A 48 4.66 -1.66 -4.87
CA MET A 48 4.64 -2.78 -5.82
C MET A 48 4.73 -4.14 -5.10
N LYS A 49 5.63 -4.26 -4.13
CA LYS A 49 5.80 -5.47 -3.32
C LYS A 49 4.59 -5.72 -2.43
N ALA A 50 4.02 -4.68 -1.83
CA ALA A 50 2.78 -4.76 -1.04
C ALA A 50 1.63 -5.32 -1.88
N VAL A 51 1.41 -4.74 -3.07
CA VAL A 51 0.37 -5.15 -4.01
C VAL A 51 0.61 -6.58 -4.51
N ARG A 52 1.85 -6.93 -4.90
CA ARG A 52 2.19 -8.31 -5.31
C ARG A 52 2.02 -9.35 -4.21
N ASN A 53 2.22 -8.99 -2.95
CA ASN A 53 2.10 -9.92 -1.83
C ASN A 53 0.63 -10.16 -1.42
N HIS A 54 -0.29 -9.31 -1.88
CA HIS A 54 -1.72 -9.43 -1.59
C HIS A 54 -2.41 -10.28 -2.67
N GLN A 55 -2.94 -11.46 -2.29
CA GLN A 55 -3.59 -12.40 -3.22
C GLN A 55 -4.72 -11.73 -4.02
N GLY A 56 -5.53 -10.89 -3.37
CA GLY A 56 -6.60 -10.17 -4.06
C GLY A 56 -6.08 -9.20 -5.11
N ALA A 57 -4.92 -8.56 -4.87
CA ALA A 57 -4.39 -7.55 -5.79
C ALA A 57 -3.55 -8.14 -6.92
N ARG A 58 -2.99 -9.35 -6.75
CA ARG A 58 -2.41 -10.16 -7.84
C ARG A 58 -3.40 -10.42 -8.97
N VAL A 59 -4.65 -10.75 -8.63
CA VAL A 59 -5.70 -10.99 -9.63
C VAL A 59 -6.01 -9.73 -10.46
N PHE A 60 -5.85 -8.53 -9.89
CA PHE A 60 -5.99 -7.26 -10.63
C PHE A 60 -4.76 -6.91 -11.47
N MET A 61 -3.56 -7.36 -11.10
CA MET A 61 -2.38 -7.21 -11.96
C MET A 61 -2.50 -8.10 -13.20
N GLU A 62 -3.10 -9.29 -13.08
CA GLU A 62 -3.38 -10.18 -14.20
C GLU A 62 -4.51 -9.68 -15.11
N ARG A 63 -5.33 -8.74 -14.61
CA ARG A 63 -6.42 -8.11 -15.38
C ARG A 63 -6.06 -6.67 -15.72
N GLU A 64 -5.43 -6.49 -16.88
CA GLU A 64 -5.06 -5.18 -17.43
C GLU A 64 -6.29 -4.28 -17.64
N ASP A 65 -7.44 -4.88 -17.94
CA ASP A 65 -8.70 -4.22 -18.34
C ASP A 65 -9.58 -3.73 -17.17
N VAL A 66 -9.09 -3.82 -15.93
CA VAL A 66 -9.85 -3.32 -14.78
C VAL A 66 -9.58 -1.83 -14.59
N GLY A 67 -10.63 -1.01 -14.70
CA GLY A 67 -10.58 0.44 -14.51
C GLY A 67 -9.99 0.84 -13.14
N ILE A 68 -9.29 1.98 -13.13
CA ILE A 68 -8.59 2.55 -11.95
C ILE A 68 -9.50 2.64 -10.72
N ALA A 69 -10.78 2.95 -10.92
CA ALA A 69 -11.78 3.05 -9.84
C ALA A 69 -11.99 1.73 -9.09
N LEU A 70 -11.91 0.59 -9.79
CA LEU A 70 -12.02 -0.73 -9.16
C LEU A 70 -10.71 -1.15 -8.49
N LYS A 71 -9.55 -0.72 -9.01
CA LYS A 71 -8.23 -1.05 -8.45
C LYS A 71 -7.97 -0.35 -7.11
N ARG A 72 -8.48 0.88 -6.93
CA ARG A 72 -8.25 1.71 -5.73
C ARG A 72 -8.52 1.00 -4.39
N PRO A 73 -9.70 0.41 -4.12
CA PRO A 73 -9.96 -0.25 -2.83
C PRO A 73 -9.05 -1.47 -2.58
N PHE A 74 -8.67 -2.22 -3.63
CA PHE A 74 -7.76 -3.37 -3.49
C PHE A 74 -6.32 -2.93 -3.24
N VAL A 75 -5.86 -1.87 -3.90
CA VAL A 75 -4.54 -1.27 -3.64
C VAL A 75 -4.48 -0.73 -2.21
N ARG A 76 -5.53 -0.04 -1.75
CA ARG A 76 -5.63 0.44 -0.36
C ARG A 76 -5.55 -0.72 0.64
N ALA A 77 -6.30 -1.80 0.42
CA ALA A 77 -6.26 -2.98 1.29
C ALA A 77 -4.88 -3.65 1.29
N ALA A 78 -4.23 -3.75 0.13
CA ALA A 78 -2.88 -4.31 0.02
C ALA A 78 -1.84 -3.46 0.75
N ILE A 79 -1.94 -2.13 0.66
CA ILE A 79 -1.05 -1.20 1.37
C ILE A 79 -1.26 -1.31 2.88
N LEU A 80 -2.51 -1.33 3.35
CA LEU A 80 -2.83 -1.47 4.79
C LEU A 80 -2.28 -2.77 5.39
N GLN A 81 -2.38 -3.89 4.68
CA GLN A 81 -1.84 -5.18 5.12
C GLN A 81 -0.33 -5.31 4.94
N ALA A 82 0.30 -4.39 4.22
CA ALA A 82 1.72 -4.45 4.00
C ALA A 82 2.51 -4.05 5.24
N ARG A 83 3.71 -4.60 5.34
CA ARG A 83 4.64 -4.33 6.43
C ARG A 83 5.72 -3.38 5.90
N PRO A 84 5.72 -2.10 6.31
CA PRO A 84 6.79 -1.20 5.93
C PRO A 84 8.09 -1.61 6.62
N LYS A 85 9.22 -1.30 5.99
CA LYS A 85 10.52 -1.40 6.65
C LYS A 85 10.81 -0.03 7.29
N GLY A 86 10.94 -0.03 8.62
CA GLY A 86 11.49 1.08 9.40
C GLY A 86 13.00 0.97 9.49
#